data_AF-A0A6L7JPM7-F1
#
_entry.id   AF-A0A6L7JPM7-F1
#
_cell.length_a   1.000
_cell.length_b   1.000
_cell.length_c   1.000
_cell.angle_alpha   90.00
_cell.angle_beta   90.00
_cell.angle_gamma   90.00
#
_symmetry.space_group_name_H-M   'P 1'
#
loop_
_entity.id
_entity.type
_entity.pdbx_description
1 polymer ?
#
loop_
_entity_poly.entity_id
_entity_poly.type
_entity_poly.pdbx_seq_one_letter_code
_entity_poly.pdbx_strand_id
1 'polypeptide(L)'
;MPKMKTKRSAAKRFKTTGSGKLKRGHSHASHILTKKSTKRKRGLRKPGLVHASDANRVRDMLPYAWLKRTSEHAKSKTQRNRQGASQKST
;
A
#
# COMPACT_ATOMS: atom_id res chain seq x y z
N MET A 1 -13.56 -23.16 16.77
CA MET A 1 -13.85 -22.28 15.62
C MET A 1 -12.56 -21.80 14.96
N PRO A 2 -12.31 -22.12 13.68
CA PRO A 2 -11.06 -21.75 13.01
C PRO A 2 -11.06 -20.27 12.57
N LYS A 3 -10.09 -19.49 13.06
CA LYS A 3 -9.87 -18.09 12.64
C LYS A 3 -8.98 -18.04 11.40
N MET A 4 -9.38 -17.28 10.38
CA MET A 4 -8.56 -17.06 9.18
C MET A 4 -7.15 -16.58 9.55
N LYS A 5 -6.12 -17.15 8.93
CA LYS A 5 -4.72 -16.82 9.19
C LYS A 5 -4.12 -16.09 7.99
N THR A 6 -3.31 -15.07 8.29
CA THR A 6 -2.52 -14.39 7.27
C THR A 6 -1.44 -15.31 6.71
N LYS A 7 -1.33 -15.39 5.38
CA LYS A 7 -0.19 -16.08 4.74
C LYS A 7 1.08 -15.26 4.96
N ARG A 8 1.96 -15.76 5.83
CA ARG A 8 3.19 -15.04 6.24
C ARG A 8 4.15 -14.76 5.09
N SER A 9 4.19 -15.65 4.10
CA SER A 9 4.97 -15.48 2.88
C SER A 9 4.52 -14.27 2.06
N ALA A 10 3.20 -14.05 1.95
CA ALA A 10 2.63 -12.88 1.28
C ALA A 10 2.87 -11.60 2.09
N ALA A 11 2.71 -11.67 3.42
CA ALA A 11 2.88 -10.52 4.31
C ALA A 11 4.31 -9.95 4.28
N LYS A 12 5.33 -10.81 4.07
CA LYS A 12 6.73 -10.37 3.90
C LYS A 12 6.98 -9.66 2.57
N ARG A 13 6.17 -9.94 1.53
CA ARG A 13 6.41 -9.51 0.14
C ARG A 13 5.57 -8.30 -0.27
N PHE A 14 4.35 -8.19 0.23
CA PHE A 14 3.41 -7.13 -0.11
C PHE A 14 3.18 -6.20 1.08
N LYS A 15 3.22 -4.89 0.82
CA LYS A 15 2.88 -3.86 1.81
C LYS A 15 1.75 -2.98 1.29
N THR A 16 0.84 -2.58 2.17
CA THR A 16 -0.23 -1.63 1.87
C THR A 16 0.30 -0.21 1.93
N THR A 17 -0.01 0.61 0.94
CA THR A 17 0.28 2.04 0.98
C THR A 17 -0.74 2.79 1.84
N GLY A 18 -0.39 4.01 2.23
CA GLY A 18 -1.32 4.95 2.86
C GLY A 18 -2.55 5.29 2.00
N SER A 19 -2.66 4.83 0.76
CA SER A 19 -3.83 4.97 -0.12
C SER A 19 -4.57 3.65 -0.40
N GLY A 20 -4.17 2.54 0.23
CA GLY A 20 -4.83 1.23 0.04
C GLY A 20 -4.36 0.44 -1.18
N LYS A 21 -3.34 0.93 -1.90
CA LYS A 21 -2.71 0.20 -3.00
C LYS A 21 -1.66 -0.79 -2.47
N LEU A 22 -1.41 -1.86 -3.22
CA LEU A 22 -0.42 -2.87 -2.84
C LEU A 22 0.93 -2.58 -3.51
N LYS A 23 1.97 -2.44 -2.69
CA LYS A 23 3.35 -2.23 -3.09
C LYS A 23 4.11 -3.55 -3.13
N ARG A 24 4.95 -3.73 -4.15
CA ARG A 24 5.82 -4.90 -4.35
C ARG A 24 7.23 -4.50 -4.81
N GLY A 25 8.20 -5.38 -4.56
CA GLY A 25 9.51 -5.32 -5.22
C GLY A 25 9.46 -5.87 -6.65
N HIS A 26 10.38 -5.43 -7.51
CA HIS A 26 10.59 -6.08 -8.80
C HIS A 26 11.47 -7.33 -8.64
N SER A 27 11.23 -8.34 -9.49
CA SER A 27 12.07 -9.53 -9.60
C SER A 27 13.34 -9.25 -10.41
N HIS A 28 14.30 -10.19 -10.37
CA HIS A 28 15.55 -10.17 -11.16
C HIS A 28 16.55 -9.06 -10.82
N ALA A 29 16.54 -8.56 -9.57
CA ALA A 29 17.47 -7.54 -9.11
C ALA A 29 18.67 -8.09 -8.29
N SER A 30 18.73 -9.40 -8.05
CA SER A 30 19.73 -10.01 -7.14
C SER A 30 20.95 -10.62 -7.84
N HIS A 31 20.76 -11.31 -8.97
CA HIS A 31 21.84 -12.06 -9.65
C HIS A 31 21.87 -11.77 -11.16
N ILE A 32 23.03 -12.01 -11.77
CA ILE A 32 23.38 -11.70 -13.17
C ILE A 32 23.09 -10.24 -13.52
N LEU A 33 23.68 -9.33 -12.76
CA LEU A 33 23.54 -7.88 -12.95
C LEU A 33 24.54 -7.30 -13.95
N THR A 34 25.59 -8.07 -14.26
CA THR A 34 26.65 -7.71 -15.21
C THR A 34 26.09 -7.55 -16.62
N LYS A 35 25.32 -8.53 -17.11
CA LYS A 35 24.70 -8.50 -18.45
C LYS A 35 23.52 -7.53 -18.61
N LYS A 36 23.07 -6.89 -17.53
CA LYS A 36 21.91 -5.99 -17.56
C LYS A 36 22.37 -4.55 -17.71
N SER A 37 21.75 -3.83 -18.65
CA SER A 37 21.99 -2.40 -18.83
C SER A 37 21.73 -1.60 -17.55
N THR A 38 22.44 -0.49 -17.40
CA THR A 38 22.29 0.43 -16.25
C THR A 38 20.85 0.96 -16.14
N LYS A 39 20.21 1.27 -17.28
CA LYS A 39 18.79 1.65 -17.36
C LYS A 39 17.87 0.57 -16.78
N ARG A 40 18.08 -0.70 -17.14
CA ARG A 40 17.29 -1.82 -16.60
C ARG A 40 17.47 -1.97 -15.09
N LYS A 41 18.71 -1.95 -14.60
CA LYS A 41 19.02 -2.02 -13.16
C LYS A 41 18.35 -0.89 -12.38
N ARG A 42 18.35 0.34 -12.91
CA ARG A 42 17.69 1.50 -12.28
C ARG A 42 16.17 1.30 -12.15
N GLY A 43 15.53 0.77 -13.19
CA GLY A 43 14.10 0.47 -13.15
C GLY A 43 13.75 -0.58 -12.09
N LEU A 44 14.55 -1.63 -11.96
CA LEU A 44 14.31 -2.72 -11.00
C LEU A 44 14.47 -2.30 -9.52
N ARG A 45 15.21 -1.23 -9.23
CA ARG A 45 15.41 -0.71 -7.85
C ARG A 45 14.16 -0.06 -7.27
N LYS A 46 13.34 0.57 -8.12
CA LYS A 46 12.14 1.29 -7.64
C LYS A 46 11.02 0.28 -7.36
N PRO A 47 10.38 0.31 -6.20
CA PRO A 47 9.25 -0.57 -5.93
C PRO A 47 8.05 -0.19 -6.80
N GLY A 48 7.35 -1.20 -7.31
CA GLY A 48 6.18 -1.05 -8.15
C GLY A 48 4.87 -1.32 -7.41
N LEU A 49 3.75 -1.04 -8.08
CA LEU A 49 2.44 -1.47 -7.63
C LEU A 49 2.10 -2.86 -8.18
N VAL A 50 1.22 -3.57 -7.47
CA VAL A 50 0.59 -4.79 -7.97
C VAL A 50 -0.42 -4.42 -9.05
N HIS A 51 -0.49 -5.21 -10.11
CA HIS A 51 -1.47 -5.03 -11.18
C HIS A 51 -2.89 -5.30 -10.67
N ALA A 52 -3.89 -4.67 -11.28
CA ALA A 52 -5.28 -4.79 -10.82
C ALA A 52 -5.78 -6.24 -10.81
N SER A 53 -5.37 -7.05 -11.78
CA SER A 53 -5.75 -8.46 -11.92
C SER A 53 -5.36 -9.33 -10.72
N ASP A 54 -4.23 -9.03 -10.06
CA ASP A 54 -3.71 -9.83 -8.95
C ASP A 54 -4.05 -9.24 -7.59
N ALA A 55 -4.59 -8.02 -7.55
CA ALA A 55 -4.86 -7.31 -6.31
C ALA A 55 -5.84 -8.06 -5.41
N ASN A 56 -6.88 -8.68 -6.00
CA ASN A 56 -7.90 -9.42 -5.25
C ASN A 56 -7.29 -10.67 -4.59
N ARG A 57 -6.54 -11.47 -5.35
CA ARG A 57 -5.85 -12.66 -4.82
C ARG A 57 -4.92 -12.32 -3.66
N VAL A 58 -4.22 -11.19 -3.73
CA VAL A 58 -3.31 -10.75 -2.65
C VAL A 58 -4.08 -10.29 -1.41
N ARG A 59 -5.27 -9.70 -1.57
CA ARG A 59 -6.13 -9.31 -0.44
C ARG A 59 -6.63 -10.52 0.34
N ASP A 60 -7.05 -11.58 -0.35
CA ASP A 60 -7.53 -12.81 0.28
C ASP A 60 -6.44 -13.48 1.14
N MET A 61 -5.17 -13.34 0.72
CA MET A 61 -4.02 -13.85 1.47
C MET A 61 -3.69 -13.02 2.72
N LEU A 62 -4.16 -11.77 2.79
CA LEU A 62 -3.86 -10.79 3.82
C LEU A 62 -5.13 -10.25 4.51
N PRO A 63 -5.91 -11.12 5.18
CA PRO A 63 -7.24 -10.78 5.70
C PRO A 63 -7.25 -9.68 6.77
N TYR A 64 -6.11 -9.38 7.42
CA TYR A 64 -6.01 -8.34 8.45
C TYR A 64 -5.19 -7.12 8.04
N ALA A 65 -4.56 -7.12 6.86
CA ALA A 65 -3.66 -6.03 6.46
C ALA A 65 -4.41 -4.76 6.00
N TRP A 66 -5.70 -4.89 5.68
CA TRP A 66 -6.55 -3.82 5.14
C TRP A 66 -7.45 -3.17 6.20
N LEU A 67 -7.53 -3.72 7.41
CA LEU A 67 -8.42 -3.28 8.49
C LEU A 67 -7.94 -1.99 9.20
N LYS A 68 -7.29 -1.07 8.48
CA LYS A 68 -6.96 0.27 8.97
C LYS A 68 -7.33 1.33 7.95
N ARG A 69 -8.62 1.65 7.91
CA ARG A 69 -9.15 2.99 7.67
C ARG A 69 -10.64 3.02 8.00
N THR A 70 -11.00 3.17 9.28
CA THR A 70 -12.33 3.72 9.55
C THR A 70 -12.33 5.15 9.02
N SER A 71 -13.29 5.45 8.16
CA SER A 71 -13.52 6.72 7.49
C SER A 71 -13.93 7.86 8.43
N GLU A 72 -13.94 7.61 9.74
CA GLU A 72 -14.30 8.58 10.79
C GLU A 72 -13.16 9.59 11.07
N HIS A 73 -11.89 9.19 10.92
CA HIS A 73 -10.75 10.06 11.22
C HIS A 73 -10.41 11.09 10.13
N ALA A 74 -10.86 10.87 8.89
CA ALA A 74 -10.60 11.80 7.78
C ALA A 74 -11.60 12.97 7.73
N LYS A 75 -12.82 12.79 8.26
CA LYS A 75 -13.87 13.84 8.27
C LYS A 75 -13.71 14.85 9.43
N SER A 76 -13.01 14.50 10.50
CA SER A 76 -12.89 15.34 11.72
C SER A 76 -11.91 16.52 11.62
N LYS A 77 -11.02 16.55 10.61
CA LYS A 77 -10.14 17.70 10.33
C LYS A 77 -10.81 18.76 9.44
N THR A 78 -11.72 18.36 8.56
CA THR A 78 -12.43 19.29 7.66
C THR A 78 -13.56 20.04 8.37
N GLN A 79 -14.21 19.46 9.39
CA GLN A 79 -15.25 20.16 10.16
C GLN A 79 -14.70 21.21 11.13
N ARG A 80 -13.51 21.02 11.71
CA ARG A 80 -12.85 22.02 12.57
C ARG A 80 -12.43 23.29 11.82
N ASN A 81 -12.06 23.18 10.54
CA ASN A 81 -11.61 24.33 9.76
C ASN A 81 -12.75 25.15 9.12
N ARG A 82 -14.01 24.71 9.26
CA ARG A 82 -15.20 25.48 8.86
C ARG A 82 -15.78 26.30 10.02
N GLN A 83 -15.70 25.79 11.24
CA GLN A 83 -16.19 26.51 12.43
C GLN A 83 -15.27 27.66 12.84
N GLY A 84 -13.95 27.57 12.59
CA GLY A 84 -13.01 28.66 12.90
C GLY A 84 -13.01 29.85 11.92
N ALA A 85 -13.59 29.70 10.72
CA ALA A 85 -13.66 30.77 9.73
C ALA A 85 -14.89 31.70 9.89
N SER A 86 -15.85 31.32 10.74
CA SER A 86 -17.12 32.03 10.94
C SER A 86 -17.10 33.05 12.08
N GLN A 87 -16.01 33.17 12.85
CA GLN A 87 -15.94 34.02 14.05
C GLN A 87 -14.96 35.20 13.95
N LYS A 88 -14.55 35.57 12.72
CA LYS A 88 -13.67 36.74 12.47
C LYS A 88 -14.32 37.76 11.53
N SER A 89 -15.64 37.95 11.67
CA SER A 89 -16.41 38.97 10.95
C SER A 89 -17.41 39.63 11.90
N THR A 90 -16.87 40.34 12.88
CA THR A 90 -17.50 41.42 13.67
C THR A 90 -16.37 42.25 14.24
#